data_AF-A0A6I6MW09-F1
#
_entry.id   AF-A0A6I6MW09-F1
#
_cell.length_a   1.000
_cell.length_b   1.000
_cell.length_c   1.000
_cell.angle_alpha   90.00
_cell.angle_beta   90.00
_cell.angle_gamma   90.00
#
_symmetry.space_group_name_H-M   'P 1'
#
loop_
_entity.id
_entity.type
_entity.pdbx_description
1 polymer ?
#
loop_
_entity_poly.entity_id
_entity_poly.type
_entity_poly.pdbx_seq_one_letter_code
_entity_poly.pdbx_strand_id
1 'polypeptide(L)'
;MVTNQPWVGLHSDLLSAKALVYDPGSFACSLPVPEPESAEYAACAFTVDGRSVRFRSAKTTPTKVGQFVTVWQRSEEGPIRPFDADDRVDLFVISSRDDSSRDDDRFGQFVFPREVLCERAIVSRNGSGGKRGFRVYPPWATTPNQQARSTQAWQVNYFFPLGRQGSVDLARAHALYHP
;
A
#
# COMPACT_ATOMS: atom_id res chain seq x y z
N MET A 1 16.36 -6.81 -24.11
CA MET A 1 15.19 -5.97 -24.44
C MET A 1 14.17 -6.19 -23.34
N VAL A 2 13.94 -5.20 -22.48
CA VAL A 2 12.83 -5.28 -21.51
C VAL A 2 11.57 -5.02 -22.31
N THR A 3 10.79 -6.07 -22.56
CA THR A 3 9.48 -5.94 -23.20
C THR A 3 8.59 -5.13 -22.26
N ASN A 4 8.31 -3.89 -22.66
CA ASN A 4 7.44 -2.96 -21.94
C ASN A 4 5.98 -3.42 -22.14
N GLN A 5 5.61 -4.54 -21.54
CA GLN A 5 4.23 -5.01 -21.60
C GLN A 5 3.34 -4.00 -20.87
N PRO A 6 2.23 -3.55 -21.48
CA PRO A 6 1.37 -2.57 -20.86
C PRO A 6 0.70 -3.16 -19.62
N TRP A 7 0.61 -2.35 -18.57
CA TRP A 7 -0.18 -2.65 -17.38
C TRP A 7 -1.66 -2.56 -17.74
N VAL A 8 -2.28 -3.67 -18.17
CA VAL A 8 -3.67 -3.73 -18.63
C VAL A 8 -4.54 -4.43 -17.58
N GLY A 9 -5.76 -3.92 -17.38
CA GLY A 9 -6.75 -4.56 -16.49
C GLY A 9 -6.45 -4.43 -14.99
N LEU A 10 -5.50 -3.59 -14.61
CA LEU A 10 -5.18 -3.30 -13.21
C LEU A 10 -6.09 -2.21 -12.63
N HIS A 11 -6.16 -2.16 -11.31
CA HIS A 11 -6.95 -1.16 -10.58
C HIS A 11 -6.48 0.27 -10.89
N SER A 12 -7.43 1.20 -11.00
CA SER A 12 -7.19 2.60 -11.39
C SER A 12 -6.16 3.30 -10.50
N ASP A 13 -6.18 3.05 -9.18
CA ASP A 13 -5.20 3.62 -8.25
C ASP A 13 -3.76 3.18 -8.57
N LEU A 14 -3.55 1.92 -8.98
CA LEU A 14 -2.22 1.43 -9.33
C LEU A 14 -1.75 2.00 -10.66
N LEU A 15 -2.66 2.12 -11.64
CA LEU A 15 -2.38 2.78 -12.92
C LEU A 15 -2.04 4.27 -12.72
N SER A 16 -2.74 4.94 -11.79
CA SER A 16 -2.45 6.33 -11.44
C SER A 16 -1.07 6.46 -10.79
N ALA A 17 -0.73 5.57 -9.85
CA ALA A 17 0.62 5.53 -9.27
C ALA A 17 1.71 5.27 -10.32
N LYS A 18 1.44 4.41 -11.30
CA LYS A 18 2.37 4.18 -12.42
C LYS A 18 2.62 5.47 -13.20
N ALA A 19 1.56 6.14 -13.63
CA ALA A 19 1.66 7.34 -14.46
C ALA A 19 2.24 8.55 -13.72
N LEU A 20 1.99 8.67 -12.41
CA LEU A 20 2.36 9.84 -11.61
C LEU A 20 3.66 9.66 -10.83
N VAL A 21 4.08 8.42 -10.57
CA VAL A 21 5.24 8.10 -9.71
C VAL A 21 6.23 7.21 -10.43
N TYR A 22 5.81 6.03 -10.86
CA TYR A 22 6.76 5.01 -11.31
C TYR A 22 7.43 5.43 -12.62
N ASP A 23 6.65 5.88 -13.60
CA ASP A 23 7.17 6.31 -14.89
C ASP A 23 7.97 7.63 -14.77
N PRO A 24 7.46 8.69 -14.10
CA PRO A 24 8.23 9.93 -13.94
C PRO A 24 9.46 9.79 -13.04
N GLY A 25 9.39 8.93 -12.02
CA GLY A 25 10.50 8.61 -11.13
C GLY A 25 11.48 7.59 -11.71
N SER A 26 11.27 7.10 -12.94
CA SER A 26 12.15 6.11 -13.58
C SER A 26 12.35 4.83 -12.75
N PHE A 27 11.33 4.42 -12.00
CA PHE A 27 11.34 3.16 -11.26
C PHE A 27 11.26 1.97 -12.22
N ALA A 28 12.14 0.99 -12.04
CA ALA A 28 12.11 -0.26 -12.78
C ALA A 28 11.08 -1.22 -12.15
N CYS A 29 9.88 -1.27 -12.73
CA CYS A 29 8.83 -2.15 -12.23
C CYS A 29 8.67 -3.43 -13.05
N SER A 30 8.48 -4.58 -12.38
CA SER A 30 7.97 -5.77 -13.06
C SER A 30 6.48 -5.62 -13.40
N LEU A 31 5.94 -6.54 -14.19
CA LEU A 31 4.50 -6.63 -14.40
C LEU A 31 3.78 -7.04 -13.10
N PRO A 32 2.71 -6.32 -12.70
CA PRO A 32 1.85 -6.72 -11.60
C PRO A 32 1.07 -7.98 -11.90
N VAL A 33 1.15 -8.91 -10.95
CA VAL A 33 0.39 -10.17 -10.94
C VAL A 33 -0.73 -10.02 -9.93
N PRO A 34 -2.01 -9.97 -10.36
CA PRO A 34 -3.14 -9.93 -9.44
C PRO A 34 -3.19 -11.15 -8.51
N GLU A 35 -3.65 -10.93 -7.28
CA GLU A 35 -3.87 -11.98 -6.28
C GLU A 35 -5.39 -12.19 -6.12
N PRO A 36 -5.99 -13.22 -6.76
CA PRO A 36 -7.45 -13.36 -6.86
C PRO A 36 -8.16 -13.39 -5.51
N GLU A 37 -7.53 -13.98 -4.49
CA GLU A 37 -8.11 -14.15 -3.16
C GLU A 37 -8.29 -12.84 -2.38
N SER A 38 -7.59 -11.78 -2.76
CA SER A 38 -7.74 -10.44 -2.19
C SER A 38 -8.04 -9.39 -3.25
N ALA A 39 -8.61 -9.82 -4.39
CA ALA A 39 -8.98 -8.94 -5.51
C ALA A 39 -9.93 -7.82 -5.08
N GLU A 40 -10.74 -8.04 -4.04
CA GLU A 40 -11.60 -7.02 -3.45
C GLU A 40 -10.82 -5.76 -3.02
N TYR A 41 -9.56 -5.90 -2.61
CA TYR A 41 -8.64 -4.83 -2.23
C TYR A 41 -7.57 -4.58 -3.29
N ALA A 42 -7.87 -4.87 -4.57
CA ALA A 42 -6.96 -4.69 -5.70
C ALA A 42 -5.59 -5.36 -5.52
N ALA A 43 -5.56 -6.49 -4.80
CA ALA A 43 -4.33 -7.16 -4.44
C ALA A 43 -3.51 -7.57 -5.67
N CYS A 44 -2.25 -7.17 -5.71
CA CYS A 44 -1.28 -7.65 -6.69
C CYS A 44 0.15 -7.65 -6.13
N ALA A 45 1.01 -8.42 -6.78
CA ALA A 45 2.42 -8.53 -6.48
C ALA A 45 3.28 -8.13 -7.68
N PHE A 46 4.35 -7.39 -7.44
CA PHE A 46 5.34 -7.00 -8.44
C PHE A 46 6.65 -6.61 -7.75
N THR A 47 7.64 -6.21 -8.53
CA THR A 47 8.84 -5.56 -8.02
C THR A 47 8.92 -4.10 -8.43
N VAL A 48 9.54 -3.29 -7.58
CA VAL A 48 9.94 -1.90 -7.86
C VAL A 48 11.43 -1.81 -7.54
N ASP A 49 12.26 -1.49 -8.54
CA ASP A 49 13.72 -1.48 -8.42
C ASP A 49 14.29 -2.76 -7.79
N GLY A 50 13.70 -3.91 -8.16
CA GLY A 50 14.07 -5.22 -7.65
C GLY A 50 13.51 -5.59 -6.26
N ARG A 51 12.86 -4.65 -5.55
CA ARG A 51 12.22 -4.90 -4.24
C ARG A 51 10.83 -5.50 -4.41
N SER A 52 10.54 -6.57 -3.67
CA SER A 52 9.26 -7.28 -3.68
C SER A 52 8.15 -6.45 -3.03
N VAL A 53 7.08 -6.18 -3.78
CA VAL A 53 5.94 -5.35 -3.38
C VAL A 53 4.66 -6.18 -3.29
N ARG A 54 3.90 -6.00 -2.20
CA ARG A 54 2.47 -6.35 -2.13
C ARG A 54 1.65 -5.08 -2.14
N PHE A 55 0.89 -4.88 -3.22
CA PHE A 55 0.04 -3.72 -3.39
C PHE A 55 -1.40 -4.01 -2.97
N ARG A 56 -2.06 -3.02 -2.34
CA ARG A 56 -3.50 -3.04 -2.05
C ARG A 56 -4.10 -1.64 -2.27
N SER A 57 -5.40 -1.57 -2.54
CA SER A 57 -6.18 -0.33 -2.39
C SER A 57 -7.05 -0.44 -1.12
N ALA A 58 -6.91 0.53 -0.22
CA ALA A 58 -7.67 0.59 1.02
C ALA A 58 -9.07 1.16 0.80
N LYS A 59 -10.04 0.73 1.61
CA LYS A 59 -11.44 1.12 1.47
C LYS A 59 -11.97 1.94 2.62
N THR A 60 -12.68 3.00 2.31
CA THR A 60 -13.51 3.70 3.30
C THR A 60 -14.62 2.77 3.78
N THR A 61 -14.83 2.71 5.09
CA THR A 61 -15.92 1.96 5.70
C THR A 61 -16.93 2.94 6.31
N PRO A 62 -18.26 2.71 6.21
CA PRO A 62 -19.26 3.71 6.60
C PRO A 62 -19.18 4.21 8.04
N THR A 63 -18.78 3.36 8.99
CA THR A 63 -18.92 3.62 10.42
C THR A 63 -17.61 3.94 11.16
N LYS A 64 -16.47 3.87 10.48
CA LYS A 64 -15.16 4.01 11.11
C LYS A 64 -14.24 4.87 10.26
N VAL A 65 -13.64 5.87 10.91
CA VAL A 65 -12.62 6.75 10.31
C VAL A 65 -11.38 5.95 9.87
N GLY A 66 -10.70 6.47 8.85
CA GLY A 66 -9.61 5.79 8.16
C GLY A 66 -10.14 4.74 7.20
N GLN A 67 -9.22 4.14 6.47
CA GLN A 67 -9.56 3.13 5.46
C GLN A 67 -9.08 1.77 5.91
N PHE A 68 -9.89 0.75 5.68
CA PHE A 68 -9.55 -0.62 6.00
C PHE A 68 -8.86 -1.29 4.81
N VAL A 69 -7.86 -2.11 5.09
CA VAL A 69 -7.16 -2.91 4.08
C VAL A 69 -6.84 -4.30 4.64
N THR A 70 -6.90 -5.31 3.79
CA THR A 70 -6.47 -6.67 4.12
C THR A 70 -4.98 -6.86 3.83
N VAL A 71 -4.30 -7.58 4.73
CA VAL A 71 -2.87 -7.95 4.62
C VAL A 71 -2.68 -9.39 5.09
N TRP A 72 -3.21 -10.32 4.32
CA TRP A 72 -3.07 -11.74 4.58
C TRP A 72 -2.74 -12.48 3.28
N GLN A 73 -2.24 -13.69 3.45
CA GLN A 73 -2.13 -14.68 2.38
C GLN A 73 -2.62 -16.04 2.85
N ARG A 74 -2.93 -16.93 1.93
CA ARG A 74 -3.31 -18.31 2.25
C ARG A 74 -2.04 -19.15 2.44
N SER A 75 -1.98 -19.94 3.51
CA SER A 75 -0.96 -20.98 3.64
C SER A 75 -1.18 -22.06 2.58
N GLU A 76 -0.13 -22.70 2.06
CA GLU A 76 -0.19 -23.65 0.92
C GLU A 76 -1.38 -24.64 0.97
N GLU A 77 -1.74 -25.13 2.15
CA GLU A 77 -2.88 -26.06 2.34
C GLU A 77 -3.84 -25.61 3.47
N GLY A 78 -3.74 -24.35 3.91
CA GLY A 78 -4.25 -23.92 5.21
C GLY A 78 -5.19 -22.72 5.22
N PRO A 79 -5.57 -22.25 6.42
CA PRO A 79 -6.35 -21.03 6.58
C PRO A 79 -5.54 -19.80 6.13
N ILE A 80 -6.24 -18.67 5.99
CA ILE A 80 -5.58 -17.38 5.79
C ILE A 80 -4.74 -17.02 7.02
N ARG A 81 -3.53 -16.53 6.79
CA ARG A 81 -2.59 -16.08 7.83
C ARG A 81 -2.09 -14.67 7.53
N PRO A 82 -1.60 -13.93 8.54
CA PRO A 82 -0.80 -12.74 8.31
C PRO A 82 0.38 -13.06 7.38
N PHE A 83 0.85 -12.03 6.68
CA PHE A 83 2.22 -12.08 6.17
C PHE A 83 3.20 -12.19 7.34
N ASP A 84 4.29 -12.88 7.09
CA ASP A 84 5.41 -13.12 7.99
C ASP A 84 6.68 -12.47 7.43
N ALA A 85 7.63 -12.17 8.33
CA ALA A 85 8.93 -11.65 7.97
C ALA A 85 9.66 -12.53 6.92
N ASP A 86 9.45 -13.85 6.95
CA ASP A 86 10.11 -14.81 6.07
C ASP A 86 9.47 -14.91 4.66
N ASP A 87 8.34 -14.24 4.42
CA ASP A 87 7.61 -14.29 3.14
C ASP A 87 8.27 -13.50 2.00
N ARG A 88 9.46 -12.93 2.23
CA ARG A 88 10.26 -12.19 1.23
C ARG A 88 9.48 -11.06 0.54
N VAL A 89 8.66 -10.35 1.30
CA VAL A 89 8.03 -9.08 0.88
C VAL A 89 8.85 -7.95 1.47
N ASP A 90 9.36 -7.04 0.64
CA ASP A 90 10.14 -5.90 1.12
C ASP A 90 9.22 -4.74 1.50
N LEU A 91 8.20 -4.49 0.68
CA LEU A 91 7.32 -3.34 0.79
C LEU A 91 5.83 -3.73 0.70
N PHE A 92 5.02 -3.08 1.51
CA PHE A 92 3.56 -3.09 1.41
C PHE A 92 3.10 -1.71 0.94
N VAL A 93 2.58 -1.65 -0.28
CA VAL A 93 2.13 -0.39 -0.91
C VAL A 93 0.62 -0.32 -0.85
N ILE A 94 0.08 0.66 -0.13
CA ILE A 94 -1.35 0.80 0.10
C ILE A 94 -1.83 2.12 -0.49
N SER A 95 -2.59 2.06 -1.58
CA SER A 95 -3.28 3.25 -2.10
C SER A 95 -4.44 3.65 -1.19
N SER A 96 -4.61 4.95 -1.01
CA SER A 96 -5.65 5.56 -0.19
C SER A 96 -6.29 6.72 -0.95
N ARG A 97 -7.60 6.65 -1.16
CA ARG A 97 -8.38 7.63 -1.91
C ARG A 97 -9.69 7.94 -1.22
N ASP A 98 -10.03 9.22 -1.10
CA ASP A 98 -11.36 9.65 -0.66
C ASP A 98 -12.21 10.05 -1.88
N ASP A 99 -12.96 9.10 -2.43
CA ASP A 99 -13.84 9.35 -3.59
C ASP A 99 -15.04 10.27 -3.27
N SER A 100 -15.27 10.55 -1.99
CA SER A 100 -16.36 11.44 -1.57
C SER A 100 -16.01 12.92 -1.66
N SER A 101 -14.72 13.26 -1.76
CA SER A 101 -14.32 14.64 -1.92
C SER A 101 -14.54 15.10 -3.36
N ARG A 102 -15.21 16.25 -3.50
CA ARG A 102 -15.30 16.97 -4.80
C ARG A 102 -13.93 17.46 -5.27
N ASP A 103 -12.97 17.55 -4.34
CA ASP A 103 -11.58 17.83 -4.59
C ASP A 103 -10.84 16.50 -4.82
N ASP A 104 -10.30 16.31 -6.03
CA ASP A 104 -9.52 15.14 -6.46
C ASP A 104 -8.11 15.10 -5.80
N ASP A 105 -7.93 15.82 -4.69
CA ASP A 105 -6.66 16.02 -3.99
C ASP A 105 -6.43 15.03 -2.85
N ARG A 106 -7.45 14.22 -2.49
CA ARG A 106 -7.36 13.20 -1.43
C ARG A 106 -7.03 11.83 -2.00
N PHE A 107 -5.89 11.77 -2.66
CA PHE A 107 -5.32 10.53 -3.17
C PHE A 107 -3.84 10.46 -2.82
N GLY A 108 -3.35 9.27 -2.47
CA GLY A 108 -1.93 9.02 -2.23
C GLY A 108 -1.63 7.58 -1.88
N GLN A 109 -0.37 7.31 -1.56
CA GLN A 109 0.11 5.97 -1.24
C GLN A 109 0.87 5.96 0.07
N PHE A 110 0.63 4.90 0.84
CA PHE A 110 1.54 4.46 1.87
C PHE A 110 2.51 3.44 1.30
N VAL A 111 3.78 3.54 1.66
CA VAL A 111 4.83 2.57 1.31
C VAL A 111 5.49 2.12 2.61
N PHE A 112 5.01 1.02 3.15
CA PHE A 112 5.50 0.49 4.42
C PHE A 112 6.60 -0.54 4.20
N PRO A 113 7.81 -0.33 4.73
CA PRO A 113 8.80 -1.39 4.83
C PRO A 113 8.27 -2.53 5.70
N ARG A 114 8.60 -3.78 5.33
CA ARG A 114 8.27 -4.97 6.12
C ARG A 114 8.62 -4.81 7.60
N GLU A 115 9.83 -4.33 7.90
CA GLU A 115 10.31 -4.17 9.28
C GLU A 115 9.40 -3.25 10.11
N VAL A 116 8.92 -2.16 9.52
CA VAL A 116 7.99 -1.23 10.19
C VAL A 116 6.67 -1.93 10.49
N LEU A 117 6.16 -2.77 9.58
CA LEU A 117 4.94 -3.53 9.85
C LEU A 117 5.15 -4.65 10.89
N CYS A 118 6.35 -5.23 10.97
CA CYS A 118 6.71 -6.15 12.05
C CYS A 118 6.71 -5.44 13.41
N GLU A 119 7.35 -4.26 13.51
CA GLU A 119 7.37 -3.44 14.74
C GLU A 119 5.96 -3.04 15.21
N ARG A 120 5.02 -2.87 14.25
CA ARG A 120 3.61 -2.55 14.54
C ARG A 120 2.72 -3.79 14.73
N ALA A 121 3.32 -4.98 14.81
CA ALA A 121 2.65 -6.27 14.94
C ALA A 121 1.55 -6.50 13.89
N ILE A 122 1.79 -6.03 12.66
CA ILE A 122 0.93 -6.24 11.48
C ILE A 122 1.45 -7.43 10.69
N VAL A 123 2.77 -7.47 10.44
CA VAL A 123 3.46 -8.65 9.88
C VAL A 123 3.96 -9.50 11.06
N SER A 124 3.81 -10.82 10.97
CA SER A 124 4.27 -11.76 11.99
C SER A 124 5.79 -11.98 11.91
N ARG A 125 6.37 -12.54 12.97
CA ARG A 125 7.74 -13.06 12.98
C ARG A 125 7.73 -14.51 13.41
N ASN A 126 8.37 -15.39 12.66
CA ASN A 126 8.44 -16.82 12.95
C ASN A 126 7.04 -17.44 13.15
N GLY A 127 6.06 -17.00 12.36
CA GLY A 127 4.67 -17.44 12.44
C GLY A 127 3.88 -16.91 13.65
N SER A 128 4.46 -16.03 14.48
CA SER A 128 3.82 -15.52 15.70
C SER A 128 3.31 -14.10 15.54
N GLY A 129 2.08 -13.87 16.01
CA GLY A 129 1.42 -12.57 15.97
C GLY A 129 0.94 -12.18 14.57
N GLY A 130 1.02 -10.88 14.26
CA GLY A 130 0.54 -10.32 13.00
C GLY A 130 -0.97 -10.07 12.95
N LYS A 131 -1.41 -9.39 11.89
CA LYS A 131 -2.80 -9.04 11.61
C LYS A 131 -3.13 -9.44 10.18
N ARG A 132 -4.40 -9.80 9.96
CA ARG A 132 -4.94 -10.06 8.61
C ARG A 132 -5.47 -8.80 7.94
N GLY A 133 -5.56 -7.70 8.66
CA GLY A 133 -6.03 -6.42 8.14
C GLY A 133 -5.85 -5.33 9.17
N PHE A 134 -5.76 -4.10 8.71
CA PHE A 134 -5.57 -2.94 9.57
C PHE A 134 -6.17 -1.69 8.93
N ARG A 135 -6.16 -0.59 9.70
CA ARG A 135 -6.59 0.71 9.19
C ARG A 135 -5.39 1.57 8.85
N VAL A 136 -5.45 2.20 7.68
CA VAL A 136 -4.59 3.31 7.30
C VAL A 136 -5.33 4.63 7.49
N TYR A 137 -4.62 5.63 7.99
CA TYR A 137 -5.12 6.97 8.26
C TYR A 137 -4.32 7.96 7.42
N PRO A 138 -4.77 8.30 6.19
CA PRO A 138 -4.09 9.31 5.39
C PRO A 138 -4.07 10.66 6.12
N PRO A 139 -3.19 11.60 5.77
CA PRO A 139 -3.07 12.88 6.47
C PRO A 139 -4.38 13.66 6.59
N TRP A 140 -5.29 13.50 5.63
CA TRP A 140 -6.62 14.14 5.64
C TRP A 140 -7.65 13.45 6.54
N ALA A 141 -7.35 12.28 7.11
CA ALA A 141 -8.28 11.59 8.00
C ALA A 141 -8.27 12.21 9.41
N THR A 142 -9.41 12.74 9.85
CA THR A 142 -9.57 13.29 11.21
C THR A 142 -9.67 12.19 12.26
N THR A 143 -8.58 11.88 12.97
CA THR A 143 -8.58 10.78 13.95
C THR A 143 -9.25 11.15 15.30
N PRO A 144 -10.40 10.53 15.64
CA PRO A 144 -11.21 10.99 16.78
C PRO A 144 -10.69 10.51 18.13
N ASN A 145 -9.93 9.41 18.18
CA ASN A 145 -9.46 8.78 19.41
C ASN A 145 -7.93 8.62 19.45
N GLN A 146 -7.39 8.34 20.64
CA GLN A 146 -5.95 8.25 20.88
C GLN A 146 -5.26 7.14 20.07
N GLN A 147 -5.92 5.99 19.90
CA GLN A 147 -5.36 4.88 19.13
C GLN A 147 -5.22 5.24 17.64
N ALA A 148 -6.23 5.88 17.06
CA ALA A 148 -6.21 6.35 15.69
C ALA A 148 -5.16 7.45 15.48
N ARG A 149 -5.05 8.42 16.41
CA ARG A 149 -4.00 9.46 16.38
C ARG A 149 -2.60 8.85 16.42
N SER A 150 -2.37 7.92 17.34
CA SER A 150 -1.08 7.24 17.49
C SER A 150 -0.74 6.41 16.26
N THR A 151 -1.75 5.81 15.62
CA THR A 151 -1.57 5.03 14.39
C THR A 151 -1.25 5.93 13.20
N GLN A 152 -2.00 7.02 13.02
CA GLN A 152 -1.73 8.01 11.98
C GLN A 152 -0.33 8.62 12.13
N ALA A 153 0.08 8.97 13.35
CA ALA A 153 1.35 9.63 13.62
C ALA A 153 2.58 8.90 13.06
N TRP A 154 2.58 7.56 13.06
CA TRP A 154 3.65 6.81 12.41
C TRP A 154 3.37 6.54 10.94
N GLN A 155 2.11 6.35 10.53
CA GLN A 155 1.75 6.04 9.15
C GLN A 155 2.08 7.17 8.18
N VAL A 156 1.89 8.43 8.59
CA VAL A 156 2.17 9.60 7.73
C VAL A 156 3.65 9.71 7.37
N ASN A 157 4.55 9.13 8.17
CA ASN A 157 5.98 9.05 7.86
C ASN A 157 6.28 8.14 6.67
N TYR A 158 5.30 7.38 6.19
CA TYR A 158 5.40 6.46 5.05
C TYR A 158 4.43 6.82 3.93
N PHE A 159 3.87 8.03 3.97
CA PHE A 159 2.87 8.49 3.01
C PHE A 159 3.44 9.55 2.06
N PHE A 160 2.95 9.56 0.82
CA PHE A 160 3.07 10.68 -0.11
C PHE A 160 1.78 10.90 -0.92
N PRO A 161 1.39 12.16 -1.19
CA PRO A 161 0.18 12.48 -1.95
C PRO A 161 0.37 12.30 -3.46
N LEU A 162 -0.74 11.99 -4.14
CA LEU A 162 -0.89 11.80 -5.59
C LEU A 162 -1.98 12.71 -6.20
N GLY A 163 -2.43 13.71 -5.44
CA GLY A 163 -3.51 14.64 -5.84
C GLY A 163 -3.15 15.53 -7.03
N ARG A 164 -4.15 16.23 -7.59
CA ARG A 164 -4.02 16.99 -8.85
C ARG A 164 -3.28 18.31 -8.73
N GLN A 165 -3.21 18.89 -7.54
CA GLN A 165 -2.56 20.19 -7.32
C GLN A 165 -1.06 20.04 -7.00
N GLY A 166 -0.27 19.67 -8.02
CA GLY A 166 1.20 19.73 -7.95
C GLY A 166 1.92 18.56 -8.60
N SER A 167 3.21 18.72 -8.86
CA SER A 167 4.08 17.58 -9.17
C SER A 167 4.22 16.70 -7.93
N VAL A 168 4.06 15.38 -8.10
CA VAL A 168 4.39 14.43 -7.04
C VAL A 168 5.82 14.68 -6.56
N ASP A 169 6.04 14.67 -5.25
CA ASP A 169 7.37 14.72 -4.66
C ASP A 169 8.09 13.39 -4.94
N LEU A 170 8.76 13.30 -6.09
CA LEU A 170 9.48 12.11 -6.52
C LEU A 170 10.67 11.81 -5.59
N ALA A 171 11.29 12.82 -4.98
CA ALA A 171 12.36 12.59 -4.02
C ALA A 171 11.84 11.87 -2.78
N ARG A 172 10.68 12.28 -2.27
CA ARG A 172 9.98 11.57 -1.20
C ARG A 172 9.58 10.15 -1.61
N ALA A 173 9.05 9.96 -2.82
CA ALA A 173 8.73 8.64 -3.33
C ALA A 173 9.97 7.74 -3.36
N HIS A 174 11.08 8.19 -3.95
CA HIS A 174 12.34 7.43 -3.97
C HIS A 174 12.82 7.06 -2.57
N ALA A 175 12.79 8.00 -1.62
CA ALA A 175 13.19 7.72 -0.24
C ALA A 175 12.31 6.64 0.42
N LEU A 176 11.02 6.57 0.09
CA LEU A 176 10.10 5.59 0.65
C LEU A 176 10.17 4.21 -0.02
N TYR A 177 10.44 4.15 -1.33
CA TYR A 177 10.66 2.91 -2.05
C TYR A 177 12.08 2.35 -1.84
N HIS A 178 13.02 3.16 -1.33
CA HIS A 178 14.38 2.76 -0.97
C HIS A 178 14.68 3.00 0.52
N PRO A 179 13.93 2.35 1.43
CA PRO A 179 14.20 2.43 2.87
C PRO A 179 15.53 1.75 3.22
#